data_AF-A0A6I3CUP4-F1
#
_entry.id   AF-A0A6I3CUP4-F1
#
_cell.length_a   1.000
_cell.length_b   1.000
_cell.length_c   1.000
_cell.angle_alpha   90.00
_cell.angle_beta   90.00
_cell.angle_gamma   90.00
#
_symmetry.space_group_name_H-M   'P 1'
#
loop_
_entity.id
_entity.type
_entity.pdbx_description
1 polymer ?
#
loop_
_entity_poly.entity_id
_entity_poly.type
_entity_poly.pdbx_seq_one_letter_code
_entity_poly.pdbx_strand_id
1 'polypeptide(L)'
;MNRLREFLPNRTDYKSARTNWRKDLLAGITVGIVALPLALAFGITTGAGAAAGLITAIFAGLIAAIFGGSNYQVSGPTGAMTVVLVPIVTKYGVESLIPLGFFAGLLTLVLGLLHAGSIINRVPWPVMEGFTLGIAIVIALQQMPTALATPSIDGGRTVATAWKTIKGAIDSGLNYSAIFVVFLTLLVKFTYPKLVHKFKIKFHIPASFLAIIVSSIVVVIVGINVPKVGDLPKAIFHVQKFELFGLG
;
A
#
# COMPACT_ATOMS: atom_id res chain seq x y z
N MET A 1 30.33 -7.89 23.44
CA MET A 1 29.04 -7.75 24.13
C MET A 1 28.31 -6.41 23.86
N ASN A 2 28.60 -5.70 22.74
CA ASN A 2 27.97 -4.40 22.42
C ASN A 2 27.10 -4.36 21.14
N ARG A 3 26.98 -5.46 20.38
CA ARG A 3 26.26 -5.45 19.07
C ARG A 3 24.74 -5.31 19.19
N LEU A 4 24.13 -5.74 20.30
CA LEU A 4 22.68 -5.59 20.49
C LEU A 4 22.26 -4.14 20.82
N ARG A 5 23.19 -3.31 21.31
CA ARG A 5 22.91 -1.90 21.61
C ARG A 5 22.75 -1.04 20.36
N GLU A 6 23.23 -1.51 19.21
CA GLU A 6 23.05 -0.84 17.92
C GLU A 6 21.61 -0.94 17.39
N PHE A 7 20.83 -1.92 17.87
CA PHE A 7 19.43 -2.10 17.50
C PHE A 7 18.44 -1.36 18.40
N LEU A 8 18.91 -0.82 19.53
CA LEU A 8 18.09 -0.06 20.46
C LEU A 8 18.21 1.43 20.15
N PRO A 9 17.10 2.18 20.18
CA PRO A 9 17.14 3.61 19.94
C PRO A 9 17.98 4.32 21.00
N ASN A 10 18.80 5.26 20.55
CA ASN A 10 19.65 6.08 21.40
C ASN A 10 19.08 7.49 21.56
N ARG A 11 19.48 8.18 22.64
CA ARG A 11 19.04 9.56 22.90
C ARG A 11 19.38 10.54 21.78
N THR A 12 20.42 10.26 21.00
CA THR A 12 20.83 11.06 19.85
C THR A 12 19.82 11.03 18.71
N ASP A 13 19.11 9.91 18.55
CA ASP A 13 18.16 9.71 17.44
C ASP A 13 16.95 10.64 17.60
N TYR A 14 16.54 10.89 18.84
CA TYR A 14 15.44 11.80 19.17
C TYR A 14 15.85 13.28 19.27
N LYS A 15 17.13 13.62 19.08
CA LYS A 15 17.58 15.01 19.21
C LYS A 15 16.93 15.91 18.14
N SER A 16 16.80 15.41 16.91
CA SER A 16 16.16 16.14 15.81
C SER A 16 14.67 16.36 16.05
N ALA A 17 13.99 15.39 16.67
CA ALA A 17 12.57 15.49 16.99
C ALA A 17 12.27 16.71 17.88
N ARG A 18 13.19 17.08 18.79
CA ARG A 18 13.02 18.26 19.67
C ARG A 18 13.23 19.58 18.93
N THR A 19 14.13 19.63 17.94
CA THR A 19 14.46 20.86 17.21
C THR A 19 13.53 21.13 16.03
N ASN A 20 13.03 20.08 15.38
CA ASN A 20 12.25 20.18 14.13
C ASN A 20 10.78 19.76 14.28
N TRP A 21 10.27 19.58 15.51
CA TRP A 21 8.94 19.00 15.78
C TRP A 21 7.80 19.58 14.95
N ARG A 22 7.79 20.89 14.66
CA ARG A 22 6.72 21.51 13.83
C ARG A 22 6.76 21.01 12.38
N LYS A 23 7.95 20.93 11.81
CA LYS A 23 8.15 20.45 10.43
C LYS A 23 7.86 18.95 10.36
N ASP A 24 8.32 18.20 11.35
CA ASP A 24 8.12 16.75 11.43
C ASP A 24 6.64 16.41 11.64
N LEU A 25 5.91 17.18 12.45
CA LEU A 25 4.47 17.02 12.63
C LEU A 25 3.71 17.29 11.33
N LEU A 26 4.01 18.40 10.63
CA LEU A 26 3.37 18.71 9.34
C LEU A 26 3.69 17.66 8.28
N ALA A 27 4.94 17.18 8.24
CA ALA A 27 5.36 16.11 7.34
C ALA A 27 4.62 14.79 7.68
N GLY A 28 4.56 14.42 8.95
CA GLY A 28 3.86 13.23 9.44
C GLY A 28 2.36 13.25 9.12
N ILE A 29 1.69 14.39 9.31
CA ILE A 29 0.28 14.57 8.92
C ILE A 29 0.13 14.39 7.41
N THR A 30 0.99 15.03 6.61
CA THR A 30 0.93 14.93 5.14
C THR A 30 1.15 13.49 4.67
N VAL A 31 2.16 12.81 5.21
CA VAL A 31 2.45 11.41 4.90
C VAL A 31 1.31 10.50 5.33
N GLY A 32 0.75 10.70 6.54
CA GLY A 32 -0.39 9.94 7.04
C GLY A 32 -1.61 10.04 6.13
N ILE A 33 -1.94 11.26 5.68
CA ILE A 33 -3.04 11.51 4.74
C ILE A 33 -2.84 10.74 3.42
N VAL A 34 -1.61 10.65 2.91
CA VAL A 34 -1.29 9.85 1.70
C VAL A 34 -1.33 8.36 1.97
N ALA A 35 -0.85 7.94 3.13
CA ALA A 35 -0.72 6.53 3.50
C ALA A 35 -2.09 5.87 3.72
N LEU A 36 -3.08 6.61 4.25
CA LEU A 36 -4.43 6.10 4.51
C LEU A 36 -5.06 5.40 3.30
N PRO A 37 -5.30 6.05 2.15
CA PRO A 37 -5.91 5.39 1.00
C PRO A 37 -5.06 4.25 0.43
N LEU A 38 -3.73 4.37 0.45
CA LEU A 38 -2.83 3.30 0.01
C LEU A 38 -2.95 2.06 0.90
N ALA A 39 -2.98 2.24 2.21
CA ALA A 39 -3.09 1.15 3.17
C ALA A 39 -4.42 0.39 3.03
N LEU A 40 -5.53 1.12 2.88
CA LEU A 40 -6.84 0.52 2.63
C LEU A 40 -6.86 -0.25 1.32
N ALA A 41 -6.34 0.36 0.24
CA ALA A 41 -6.30 -0.26 -1.09
C ALA A 41 -5.49 -1.56 -1.08
N PHE A 42 -4.30 -1.56 -0.46
CA PHE A 42 -3.47 -2.75 -0.36
C PHE A 42 -4.09 -3.83 0.52
N GLY A 43 -4.70 -3.48 1.65
CA GLY A 43 -5.41 -4.45 2.51
C GLY A 43 -6.59 -5.12 1.80
N ILE A 44 -7.36 -4.36 1.00
CA ILE A 44 -8.44 -4.91 0.17
C ILE A 44 -7.87 -5.80 -0.94
N THR A 45 -6.80 -5.34 -1.61
CA THR A 45 -6.19 -6.07 -2.73
C THR A 45 -5.62 -7.42 -2.28
N THR A 46 -5.01 -7.52 -1.09
CA THR A 46 -4.53 -8.79 -0.53
C THR A 46 -5.64 -9.72 -0.06
N GLY A 47 -6.91 -9.30 -0.08
CA GLY A 47 -8.04 -10.06 0.47
C GLY A 47 -8.17 -10.00 2.00
N ALA A 48 -7.24 -9.33 2.70
CA ALA A 48 -7.28 -9.18 4.16
C ALA A 48 -8.30 -8.15 4.66
N GLY A 49 -8.80 -7.31 3.75
CA GLY A 49 -9.73 -6.24 4.05
C GLY A 49 -9.07 -4.93 4.47
N ALA A 50 -9.87 -3.86 4.48
CA ALA A 50 -9.39 -2.51 4.72
C ALA A 50 -8.83 -2.33 6.16
N ALA A 51 -9.43 -3.01 7.14
CA ALA A 51 -8.96 -3.03 8.53
C ALA A 51 -7.51 -3.47 8.66
N ALA A 52 -7.20 -4.63 8.07
CA ALA A 52 -5.86 -5.21 8.16
C ALA A 52 -4.80 -4.29 7.57
N GLY A 53 -5.09 -3.65 6.42
CA GLY A 53 -4.21 -2.65 5.82
C GLY A 53 -3.96 -1.45 6.73
N LEU A 54 -5.01 -0.89 7.33
CA LEU A 54 -4.92 0.26 8.24
C LEU A 54 -4.14 -0.09 9.52
N ILE A 55 -4.46 -1.22 10.16
CA ILE A 55 -3.78 -1.73 11.35
C ILE A 55 -2.29 -1.93 11.05
N THR A 56 -1.97 -2.57 9.91
CA THR A 56 -0.59 -2.76 9.48
C THR A 56 0.15 -1.43 9.32
N ALA A 57 -0.48 -0.42 8.72
CA ALA A 57 0.14 0.90 8.55
C ALA A 57 0.45 1.57 9.90
N ILE A 58 -0.48 1.50 10.86
CA ILE A 58 -0.31 2.10 12.19
C ILE A 58 0.83 1.40 12.95
N PHE A 59 0.79 0.07 13.06
CA PHE A 59 1.77 -0.68 13.85
C PHE A 59 3.15 -0.70 13.19
N ALA A 60 3.23 -0.92 11.87
CA ALA A 60 4.51 -0.87 11.17
C ALA A 60 5.13 0.53 11.24
N GLY A 61 4.32 1.58 11.10
CA GLY A 61 4.77 2.97 11.26
C GLY A 61 5.30 3.26 12.66
N LEU A 62 4.57 2.84 13.71
CA LEU A 62 4.99 3.03 15.10
C LEU A 62 6.28 2.28 15.43
N ILE A 63 6.36 1.00 15.06
CA ILE A 63 7.55 0.18 15.30
C ILE A 63 8.76 0.76 14.56
N ALA A 64 8.59 1.15 13.29
CA ALA A 64 9.68 1.75 12.51
C ALA A 64 10.07 3.14 13.01
N ALA A 65 9.15 3.92 13.57
CA ALA A 65 9.48 5.22 14.17
C ALA A 65 10.37 5.08 15.42
N ILE A 66 10.30 3.93 16.12
CA ILE A 66 11.08 3.66 17.33
C ILE A 66 12.37 2.89 17.00
N PHE A 67 12.29 1.86 16.16
CA PHE A 67 13.39 0.92 15.88
C PHE A 67 13.96 1.03 14.46
N GLY A 68 13.48 1.97 13.65
CA GLY A 68 13.93 2.15 12.27
C GLY A 68 15.35 2.69 12.17
N GLY A 69 15.97 2.48 11.01
CA GLY A 69 17.36 2.88 10.76
C GLY A 69 17.52 4.28 10.16
N SER A 70 16.43 5.01 9.91
CA SER A 70 16.46 6.32 9.25
C SER A 70 15.35 7.25 9.74
N ASN A 71 15.71 8.53 9.95
CA ASN A 71 14.80 9.60 10.36
C ASN A 71 13.71 9.95 9.32
N TYR A 72 13.86 9.48 8.08
CA TYR A 72 12.91 9.74 6.98
C TYR A 72 12.15 8.48 6.56
N GLN A 73 12.32 7.37 7.29
CA GLN A 73 11.68 6.11 6.96
C GLN A 73 10.17 6.18 7.24
N VAL A 74 9.38 5.75 6.27
CA VAL A 74 7.93 5.55 6.41
C VAL A 74 7.66 4.07 6.17
N SER A 75 7.04 3.41 7.15
CA SER A 75 6.76 1.97 7.08
C SER A 75 5.26 1.70 7.14
N GLY A 76 4.81 0.71 6.38
CA GLY A 76 3.41 0.35 6.23
C GLY A 76 3.24 -0.73 5.15
N PRO A 77 2.00 -1.07 4.80
CA PRO A 77 1.73 -1.98 3.68
C PRO A 77 2.27 -1.39 2.37
N THR A 78 2.94 -2.21 1.58
CA THR A 78 3.52 -1.81 0.30
C THR A 78 2.91 -2.57 -0.86
N GLY A 79 2.87 -1.93 -2.04
CA GLY A 79 2.41 -2.60 -3.26
C GLY A 79 3.26 -3.80 -3.62
N ALA A 80 4.59 -3.71 -3.44
CA ALA A 80 5.50 -4.82 -3.66
C ALA A 80 5.17 -6.04 -2.79
N MET A 81 4.92 -5.85 -1.49
CA MET A 81 4.55 -6.96 -0.61
C MET A 81 3.14 -7.48 -0.94
N THR A 82 2.21 -6.60 -1.28
CA THR A 82 0.86 -6.98 -1.74
C THR A 82 0.91 -7.91 -2.95
N VAL A 83 1.76 -7.61 -3.93
CA VAL A 83 1.99 -8.44 -5.11
C VAL A 83 2.42 -9.86 -4.74
N VAL A 84 3.26 -10.01 -3.72
CA VAL A 84 3.75 -11.32 -3.24
C VAL A 84 2.69 -12.04 -2.42
N LEU A 85 1.90 -11.31 -1.63
CA LEU A 85 0.90 -11.87 -0.73
C LEU A 85 -0.37 -12.35 -1.44
N VAL A 86 -0.82 -11.67 -2.50
CA VAL A 86 -2.07 -12.02 -3.20
C VAL A 86 -2.10 -13.50 -3.64
N PRO A 87 -1.10 -14.04 -4.36
CA PRO A 87 -1.12 -15.45 -4.76
C PRO A 87 -1.08 -16.43 -3.58
N ILE A 88 -0.44 -16.04 -2.47
CA ILE A 88 -0.38 -16.86 -1.26
C ILE A 88 -1.76 -16.91 -0.61
N VAL A 89 -2.43 -15.77 -0.47
CA VAL A 89 -3.80 -15.70 0.07
C VAL A 89 -4.80 -16.43 -0.81
N THR A 90 -4.69 -16.31 -2.13
CA THR A 90 -5.55 -17.07 -3.07
C THR A 90 -5.37 -18.58 -2.89
N LYS A 91 -4.16 -19.05 -2.58
CA LYS A 91 -3.86 -20.48 -2.44
C LYS A 91 -4.12 -21.04 -1.05
N TYR A 92 -3.82 -20.29 0.00
CA TYR A 92 -3.81 -20.76 1.39
C TYR A 92 -4.79 -20.02 2.31
N GLY A 93 -5.56 -19.07 1.76
CA GLY A 93 -6.50 -18.25 2.53
C GLY A 93 -5.84 -17.08 3.26
N VAL A 94 -6.68 -16.17 3.76
CA VAL A 94 -6.26 -14.95 4.50
C VAL A 94 -5.58 -15.30 5.83
N GLU A 95 -5.95 -16.44 6.43
CA GLU A 95 -5.38 -16.91 7.70
C GLU A 95 -3.88 -17.17 7.62
N SER A 96 -3.35 -17.44 6.41
CA SER A 96 -1.93 -17.63 6.17
C SER A 96 -1.08 -16.38 6.43
N LEU A 97 -1.69 -15.18 6.44
CA LEU A 97 -0.98 -13.91 6.58
C LEU A 97 -0.30 -13.74 7.93
N ILE A 98 -0.92 -14.20 9.02
CA ILE A 98 -0.37 -14.09 10.38
C ILE A 98 0.90 -14.95 10.54
N PRO A 99 0.86 -16.27 10.33
CA PRO A 99 2.07 -17.10 10.45
C PRO A 99 3.13 -16.67 9.46
N LEU A 100 2.76 -16.31 8.22
CA LEU A 100 3.72 -15.81 7.24
C LEU A 100 4.41 -14.52 7.70
N GLY A 101 3.63 -13.55 8.22
CA GLY A 101 4.16 -12.30 8.75
C GLY A 101 5.07 -12.52 9.95
N PHE A 102 4.70 -13.44 10.85
CA PHE A 102 5.51 -13.81 12.01
C PHE A 102 6.87 -14.39 11.58
N PHE A 103 6.88 -15.39 10.71
CA PHE A 103 8.12 -16.02 10.23
C PHE A 103 8.96 -15.07 9.38
N ALA A 104 8.34 -14.24 8.52
CA ALA A 104 9.04 -13.22 7.76
C ALA A 104 9.71 -12.19 8.69
N GLY A 105 9.01 -11.75 9.75
CA GLY A 105 9.55 -10.86 10.78
C GLY A 105 10.71 -11.50 11.53
N LEU A 106 10.56 -12.74 11.99
CA LEU A 106 11.61 -13.49 12.67
C LEU A 106 12.85 -13.67 11.79
N LEU A 107 12.66 -14.06 10.52
CA LEU A 107 13.75 -14.18 9.56
C LEU A 107 14.44 -12.84 9.32
N THR A 108 13.68 -11.75 9.21
CA THR A 108 14.22 -10.39 9.05
C THR A 108 15.06 -9.98 10.26
N LEU A 109 14.64 -10.32 11.48
CA LEU A 109 15.41 -10.08 12.70
C LEU A 109 16.72 -10.88 12.69
N VAL A 110 16.68 -12.17 12.35
CA VAL A 110 17.87 -13.01 12.23
C VAL A 110 18.84 -12.46 11.19
N LEU A 111 18.35 -12.10 10.00
CA LEU A 111 19.18 -11.50 8.95
C LEU A 111 19.76 -10.13 9.38
N GLY A 112 19.00 -9.35 10.15
CA GLY A 112 19.48 -8.11 10.77
C GLY A 112 20.65 -8.37 11.73
N LEU A 113 20.51 -9.34 12.64
CA LEU A 113 21.59 -9.74 13.57
C LEU A 113 22.84 -10.26 12.85
N LEU A 114 22.65 -10.95 11.72
CA LEU A 114 23.73 -11.42 10.85
C LEU A 114 24.33 -10.30 9.97
N HIS A 115 23.82 -9.06 10.05
CA HIS A 115 24.24 -7.92 9.23
C HIS A 115 24.15 -8.20 7.71
N ALA A 116 23.19 -9.05 7.32
CA ALA A 116 22.95 -9.41 5.93
C ALA A 116 22.45 -8.21 5.10
N GLY A 117 22.02 -7.11 5.74
CA GLY A 117 21.70 -5.85 5.05
C GLY A 117 22.88 -5.29 4.24
N SER A 118 24.13 -5.57 4.63
CA SER A 118 25.31 -5.19 3.85
C SER A 118 25.36 -5.83 2.45
N ILE A 119 24.69 -6.96 2.26
CA ILE A 119 24.58 -7.67 0.98
C ILE A 119 23.71 -6.87 0.01
N ILE A 120 22.68 -6.16 0.51
CA ILE A 120 21.79 -5.33 -0.33
C ILE A 120 22.60 -4.24 -1.05
N ASN A 121 23.62 -3.69 -0.39
CA ASN A 121 24.51 -2.67 -0.99
C ASN A 121 25.37 -3.22 -2.15
N ARG A 122 25.44 -4.54 -2.33
CA ARG A 122 26.19 -5.19 -3.42
C ARG A 122 25.30 -5.57 -4.61
N VAL A 123 23.99 -5.37 -4.52
CA VAL A 123 23.06 -5.67 -5.62
C VAL A 123 23.29 -4.66 -6.76
N PRO A 124 23.56 -5.11 -7.99
CA PRO A 124 23.76 -4.20 -9.12
C PRO A 124 22.53 -3.34 -9.37
N TRP A 125 22.76 -2.07 -9.73
CA TRP A 125 21.69 -1.12 -10.04
C TRP A 125 20.68 -1.63 -11.11
N PRO A 126 21.11 -2.30 -12.20
CA PRO A 126 20.18 -2.85 -13.18
C PRO A 126 19.18 -3.87 -12.60
N VAL A 127 19.57 -4.62 -11.56
CA VAL A 127 18.69 -5.59 -10.90
C VAL A 127 17.62 -4.86 -10.09
N MET A 128 17.98 -3.79 -9.38
CA MET A 128 17.04 -2.98 -8.61
C MET A 128 16.04 -2.26 -9.52
N GLU A 129 16.50 -1.72 -10.65
CA GLU A 129 15.65 -1.10 -11.66
C GLU A 129 14.70 -2.12 -12.29
N GLY A 130 15.23 -3.28 -12.71
CA GLY A 130 14.42 -4.37 -13.27
C GLY A 130 13.37 -4.89 -12.30
N PHE A 131 13.72 -5.08 -11.03
CA PHE A 131 12.79 -5.47 -9.97
C PHE A 131 11.70 -4.40 -9.76
N THR A 132 12.07 -3.13 -9.70
CA THR A 132 11.14 -2.01 -9.51
C THR A 132 10.17 -1.87 -10.68
N LEU A 133 10.67 -1.96 -11.92
CA LEU A 133 9.85 -1.96 -13.13
C LEU A 133 8.94 -3.19 -13.18
N GLY A 134 9.44 -4.36 -12.82
CA GLY A 134 8.67 -5.59 -12.72
C GLY A 134 7.49 -5.43 -11.77
N ILE A 135 7.72 -4.95 -10.54
CA ILE A 135 6.65 -4.67 -9.58
C ILE A 135 5.68 -3.62 -10.13
N ALA A 136 6.17 -2.54 -10.76
CA ALA A 136 5.30 -1.50 -11.31
C ALA A 136 4.34 -2.05 -12.38
N ILE A 137 4.85 -2.90 -13.29
CA ILE A 137 4.03 -3.58 -14.30
C ILE A 137 3.01 -4.51 -13.62
N VAL A 138 3.44 -5.31 -12.65
CA VAL A 138 2.55 -6.24 -11.95
C VAL A 138 1.44 -5.50 -11.19
N ILE A 139 1.76 -4.41 -10.49
CA ILE A 139 0.77 -3.54 -9.83
C ILE A 139 -0.21 -3.00 -10.88
N ALA A 140 0.28 -2.45 -12.00
CA ALA A 140 -0.57 -1.92 -13.06
C ALA A 140 -1.54 -2.99 -13.60
N LEU A 141 -1.05 -4.20 -13.84
CA LEU A 141 -1.87 -5.33 -14.30
C LEU A 141 -2.89 -5.76 -13.24
N GLN A 142 -2.53 -5.76 -11.95
CA GLN A 142 -3.46 -6.09 -10.86
C GLN A 142 -4.59 -5.07 -10.70
N GLN A 143 -4.43 -3.83 -11.19
CA GLN A 143 -5.50 -2.84 -11.15
C GLN A 143 -6.54 -3.01 -12.28
N MET A 144 -6.30 -3.86 -13.29
CA MET A 144 -7.20 -4.00 -14.45
C MET A 144 -8.64 -4.44 -14.09
N PRO A 145 -8.87 -5.44 -13.20
CA PRO A 145 -10.23 -5.82 -12.81
C PRO A 145 -11.00 -4.65 -12.17
N THR A 146 -10.35 -3.94 -11.24
CA THR A 146 -10.93 -2.76 -10.57
C THR A 146 -11.19 -1.62 -11.55
N ALA A 147 -10.25 -1.36 -12.48
CA ALA A 147 -10.36 -0.29 -13.46
C ALA A 147 -11.51 -0.50 -14.47
N LEU A 148 -11.78 -1.77 -14.81
CA LEU A 148 -12.85 -2.15 -15.74
C LEU A 148 -14.15 -2.54 -15.04
N ALA A 149 -14.19 -2.50 -13.70
CA ALA A 149 -15.28 -2.99 -12.86
C ALA A 149 -15.76 -4.40 -13.25
N THR A 150 -14.80 -5.30 -13.48
CA THR A 150 -15.07 -6.71 -13.78
C THR A 150 -14.64 -7.59 -12.61
N PRO A 151 -15.30 -8.74 -12.39
CA PRO A 151 -14.86 -9.69 -11.38
C PRO A 151 -13.42 -10.13 -11.65
N SER A 152 -12.60 -10.20 -10.60
CA SER A 152 -11.27 -10.79 -10.68
C SER A 152 -11.41 -12.26 -11.11
N ILE A 153 -10.91 -12.60 -12.30
CA ILE A 153 -10.92 -13.98 -12.79
C ILE A 153 -9.77 -14.71 -12.12
N ASP A 154 -10.05 -15.80 -11.41
CA ASP A 154 -8.99 -16.60 -10.78
C ASP A 154 -8.09 -17.20 -11.87
N GLY A 155 -6.84 -16.73 -11.88
CA GLY A 155 -5.82 -17.14 -12.82
C GLY A 155 -4.47 -17.01 -12.14
N GLY A 156 -3.76 -18.13 -11.97
CA GLY A 156 -2.55 -18.15 -11.14
C GLY A 156 -1.47 -17.12 -11.54
N ARG A 157 -1.39 -16.70 -12.82
CA ARG A 157 -0.41 -15.72 -13.30
C ARG A 157 -1.07 -14.36 -13.52
N THR A 158 -0.58 -13.32 -12.84
CA THR A 158 -1.08 -11.94 -12.92
C THR A 158 -1.28 -11.43 -14.36
N VAL A 159 -0.32 -11.72 -15.25
CA VAL A 159 -0.40 -11.31 -16.67
C VAL A 159 -1.55 -12.00 -17.40
N ALA A 160 -1.74 -13.30 -17.15
CA ALA A 160 -2.82 -14.05 -17.78
C ALA A 160 -4.19 -13.60 -17.27
N THR A 161 -4.28 -13.29 -15.97
CA THR A 161 -5.49 -12.74 -15.35
C THR A 161 -5.84 -11.38 -15.95
N ALA A 162 -4.89 -10.44 -16.01
CA ALA A 162 -5.13 -9.14 -16.62
C ALA A 162 -5.58 -9.26 -18.08
N TRP A 163 -4.96 -10.15 -18.86
CA TRP A 163 -5.36 -10.38 -20.25
C TRP A 163 -6.78 -10.96 -20.39
N LYS A 164 -7.13 -11.95 -19.57
CA LYS A 164 -8.48 -12.53 -19.54
C LYS A 164 -9.51 -11.50 -19.10
N THR A 165 -9.18 -10.68 -18.12
CA THR A 165 -10.03 -9.59 -17.64
C THR A 165 -10.31 -8.57 -18.73
N ILE A 166 -9.28 -8.14 -19.47
CA ILE A 166 -9.45 -7.20 -20.58
C ILE A 166 -10.33 -7.81 -21.68
N LYS A 167 -10.07 -9.06 -22.08
CA LYS A 167 -10.91 -9.75 -23.07
C LYS A 167 -12.35 -9.90 -22.60
N GLY A 168 -12.56 -10.39 -21.38
CA GLY A 168 -13.89 -10.53 -20.79
C GLY A 168 -14.65 -9.21 -20.69
N ALA A 169 -13.97 -8.10 -20.40
CA ALA A 169 -14.56 -6.77 -20.38
C ALA A 169 -14.97 -6.28 -21.78
N ILE A 170 -14.19 -6.59 -22.80
CA ILE A 170 -14.52 -6.28 -24.20
C ILE A 170 -15.71 -7.11 -24.66
N ASP A 171 -15.72 -8.41 -24.34
CA ASP A 171 -16.74 -9.36 -24.79
C ASP A 171 -18.09 -9.14 -24.06
N SER A 172 -18.06 -8.74 -22.78
CA SER A 172 -19.28 -8.54 -21.96
C SER A 172 -19.85 -7.11 -22.05
N GLY A 173 -19.16 -6.20 -22.72
CA GLY A 173 -19.48 -4.78 -22.75
C GLY A 173 -18.75 -4.00 -21.64
N LEU A 174 -18.07 -2.92 -22.05
CA LEU A 174 -17.26 -2.11 -21.13
C LEU A 174 -18.13 -1.31 -20.16
N ASN A 175 -17.76 -1.31 -18.88
CA ASN A 175 -18.35 -0.43 -17.90
C ASN A 175 -17.83 1.01 -18.09
N TYR A 176 -18.53 1.79 -18.91
CA TYR A 176 -18.17 3.18 -19.20
C TYR A 176 -18.12 4.07 -17.94
N SER A 177 -18.93 3.77 -16.92
CA SER A 177 -18.90 4.48 -15.64
C SER A 177 -17.59 4.26 -14.90
N ALA A 178 -17.09 3.02 -14.83
CA ALA A 178 -15.81 2.72 -14.22
C ALA A 178 -14.63 3.35 -14.97
N ILE A 179 -14.65 3.26 -16.30
CA ILE A 179 -13.63 3.87 -17.17
C ILE A 179 -13.63 5.39 -17.00
N PHE A 180 -14.81 6.02 -16.92
CA PHE A 180 -14.93 7.46 -16.67
C PHE A 180 -14.32 7.86 -15.33
N VAL A 181 -14.58 7.09 -14.26
CA VAL A 181 -13.98 7.35 -12.94
C VAL A 181 -12.46 7.22 -13.00
N VAL A 182 -11.92 6.16 -13.63
CA VAL A 182 -10.47 6.00 -13.82
C VAL A 182 -9.87 7.17 -14.59
N PHE A 183 -10.50 7.55 -15.70
CA PHE A 183 -10.09 8.69 -16.51
C PHE A 183 -10.08 9.98 -15.71
N LEU A 184 -11.15 10.26 -14.95
CA LEU A 184 -11.27 11.43 -14.07
C LEU A 184 -10.17 11.44 -12.99
N THR A 185 -9.93 10.30 -12.34
CA THR A 185 -8.87 10.17 -11.32
C THR A 185 -7.49 10.46 -11.92
N LEU A 186 -7.17 9.92 -13.10
CA LEU A 186 -5.91 10.19 -13.80
C LEU A 186 -5.81 11.65 -14.26
N LEU A 187 -6.89 12.21 -14.79
CA LEU A 187 -6.96 13.60 -15.23
C LEU A 187 -6.65 14.56 -14.08
N VAL A 188 -7.28 14.37 -12.91
CA VAL A 188 -7.02 15.18 -11.71
C VAL A 188 -5.57 14.99 -11.25
N LYS A 189 -5.11 13.74 -11.15
CA LYS A 189 -3.75 13.41 -10.69
C LYS A 189 -2.67 14.06 -11.54
N PHE A 190 -2.81 14.06 -12.87
CA PHE A 190 -1.78 14.61 -13.78
C PHE A 190 -1.92 16.11 -14.03
N THR A 191 -3.13 16.66 -13.96
CA THR A 191 -3.36 18.10 -14.19
C THR A 191 -3.07 18.94 -12.96
N TYR A 192 -3.36 18.44 -11.75
CA TYR A 192 -3.19 19.19 -10.51
C TYR A 192 -1.75 19.65 -10.24
N PRO A 193 -0.69 18.81 -10.34
CA PRO A 193 0.68 19.27 -10.15
C PRO A 193 1.09 20.37 -11.14
N LYS A 194 0.64 20.26 -12.40
CA LYS A 194 0.90 21.26 -13.44
C LYS A 194 0.21 22.59 -13.10
N LEU A 195 -1.01 22.52 -12.56
CA LEU A 195 -1.77 23.69 -12.12
C LEU A 195 -1.11 24.38 -10.92
N VAL A 196 -0.71 23.61 -9.90
CA VAL A 196 -0.01 24.12 -8.71
C VAL A 196 1.28 24.83 -9.11
N HIS A 197 2.06 24.24 -10.03
CA HIS A 197 3.29 24.86 -10.53
C HIS A 197 3.01 26.14 -11.33
N LYS A 198 2.03 26.12 -12.23
CA LYS A 198 1.63 27.28 -13.05
C LYS A 198 1.14 28.45 -12.21
N PHE A 199 0.32 28.18 -11.18
CA PHE A 199 -0.29 29.19 -10.31
C PHE A 199 0.52 29.48 -9.04
N LYS A 200 1.72 28.89 -8.89
CA LYS A 200 2.62 29.07 -7.73
C LYS A 200 1.92 28.90 -6.37
N ILE A 201 1.01 27.92 -6.30
CA ILE A 201 0.24 27.65 -5.08
C ILE A 201 1.19 27.08 -4.02
N LYS A 202 1.27 27.74 -2.86
CA LYS A 202 2.15 27.33 -1.75
C LYS A 202 1.63 26.12 -0.97
N PHE A 203 0.37 25.73 -1.18
CA PHE A 203 -0.29 24.64 -0.46
C PHE A 203 0.06 23.28 -1.07
N HIS A 204 0.66 22.39 -0.27
CA HIS A 204 1.22 21.12 -0.75
C HIS A 204 0.26 19.95 -0.46
N ILE A 205 -0.77 19.79 -1.30
CA ILE A 205 -1.63 18.59 -1.25
C ILE A 205 -1.06 17.54 -2.19
N PRO A 206 -0.94 16.29 -1.76
CA PRO A 206 -0.62 15.17 -2.63
C PRO A 206 -1.67 14.99 -3.73
N ALA A 207 -1.24 14.97 -5.00
CA ALA A 207 -2.13 14.87 -6.15
C ALA A 207 -3.05 13.62 -6.12
N SER A 208 -2.51 12.48 -5.65
CA SER A 208 -3.29 11.24 -5.50
C SER A 208 -4.43 11.39 -4.49
N PHE A 209 -4.22 12.14 -3.40
CA PHE A 209 -5.25 12.35 -2.38
C PHE A 209 -6.37 13.25 -2.91
N LEU A 210 -6.00 14.34 -3.59
CA LEU A 210 -6.99 15.20 -4.24
C LEU A 210 -7.80 14.46 -5.30
N ALA A 211 -7.15 13.61 -6.10
CA ALA A 211 -7.82 12.80 -7.11
C ALA A 211 -8.89 11.89 -6.50
N ILE A 212 -8.62 11.29 -5.34
CA ILE A 212 -9.59 10.47 -4.60
C ILE A 212 -10.78 11.31 -4.14
N ILE A 213 -10.54 12.47 -3.50
CA ILE A 213 -11.62 13.35 -3.03
C ILE A 213 -12.52 13.79 -4.19
N VAL A 214 -11.92 14.33 -5.25
CA VAL A 214 -12.67 14.87 -6.40
C VAL A 214 -13.46 13.77 -7.09
N SER A 215 -12.85 12.62 -7.38
CA SER A 215 -13.55 11.50 -8.02
C SER A 215 -14.69 10.96 -7.15
N SER A 216 -14.49 10.86 -5.83
CA SER A 216 -15.52 10.39 -4.89
C SER A 216 -16.71 11.34 -4.84
N ILE A 217 -16.47 12.65 -4.77
CA ILE A 217 -17.53 13.68 -4.79
C ILE A 217 -18.32 13.60 -6.10
N VAL A 218 -17.64 13.51 -7.24
CA VAL A 218 -18.31 13.42 -8.55
C VAL A 218 -19.17 12.16 -8.64
N VAL A 219 -18.67 11.01 -8.21
CA VAL A 219 -19.43 9.75 -8.19
C VAL A 219 -20.70 9.87 -7.34
N VAL A 220 -20.62 10.50 -6.17
CA VAL A 220 -21.76 10.68 -5.27
C VAL A 220 -22.79 11.66 -5.84
N ILE A 221 -22.35 12.80 -6.36
CA ILE A 221 -23.26 13.84 -6.89
C ILE A 221 -23.96 13.38 -8.17
N VAL A 222 -23.22 12.75 -9.08
CA VAL A 222 -23.76 12.30 -10.37
C VAL A 222 -24.54 10.98 -10.23
N GLY A 223 -24.40 10.28 -9.10
CA GLY A 223 -25.08 9.00 -8.87
C GLY A 223 -24.50 7.85 -9.70
N ILE A 224 -23.19 7.88 -9.97
CA ILE A 224 -22.52 6.89 -10.82
C ILE A 224 -22.49 5.53 -10.11
N ASN A 225 -23.02 4.49 -10.76
CA ASN A 225 -23.03 3.13 -10.22
C ASN A 225 -21.70 2.42 -10.52
N VAL A 226 -20.76 2.53 -9.59
CA VAL A 226 -19.47 1.82 -9.61
C VAL A 226 -19.27 1.06 -8.29
N PRO A 227 -18.45 0.00 -8.28
CA PRO A 227 -18.06 -0.66 -7.04
C PRO A 227 -17.48 0.36 -6.05
N LYS A 228 -18.04 0.41 -4.84
CA LYS A 228 -17.61 1.31 -3.77
C LYS A 228 -16.76 0.55 -2.78
N VAL A 229 -15.83 1.26 -2.12
CA VAL A 229 -15.19 0.73 -0.92
C VAL A 229 -16.31 0.49 0.10
N GLY A 230 -16.45 -0.75 0.57
CA GLY A 230 -17.47 -1.14 1.54
C GLY A 230 -17.28 -0.46 2.90
N ASP A 231 -18.06 -0.90 3.88
CA ASP A 231 -18.02 -0.31 5.21
C ASP A 231 -16.61 -0.33 5.80
N LEU A 232 -16.15 0.84 6.23
CA LEU A 232 -14.90 0.96 6.96
C LEU A 232 -15.08 0.38 8.37
N PRO A 233 -14.03 -0.22 8.95
CA PRO A 233 -14.09 -0.81 10.28
C PRO A 233 -14.39 0.30 11.28
N LYS A 234 -15.51 0.16 12.00
CA LYS A 234 -15.90 1.11 13.06
C LYS A 234 -15.03 0.96 14.32
N ALA A 235 -14.29 -0.13 14.42
CA ALA A 235 -13.34 -0.43 15.49
C ALA A 235 -12.01 -0.94 14.92
N ILE A 236 -10.90 -0.48 15.50
CA ILE A 236 -9.54 -0.94 15.15
C ILE A 236 -9.34 -2.40 15.60
N PHE A 237 -9.99 -2.80 16.68
CA PHE A 237 -9.97 -4.16 17.22
C PHE A 237 -11.30 -4.87 16.98
N HIS A 238 -11.68 -5.05 15.72
CA HIS A 238 -12.47 -6.23 15.39
C HIS A 238 -11.45 -7.33 15.12
N VAL A 239 -11.13 -8.08 16.17
CA VAL A 239 -10.45 -9.36 16.02
C VAL A 239 -11.42 -10.20 15.20
N GLN A 240 -11.24 -10.22 13.88
CA GLN A 240 -11.73 -11.31 13.06
C GLN A 240 -11.20 -12.54 13.79
N LYS A 241 -12.09 -13.40 14.29
CA LYS A 241 -11.67 -14.63 14.96
C LYS A 241 -10.88 -15.42 13.91
N PHE A 242 -9.56 -15.28 13.96
CA PHE A 242 -8.67 -16.09 13.15
C PHE A 242 -8.68 -17.45 13.81
N GLU A 243 -9.26 -18.43 13.13
CA GLU A 243 -9.16 -19.82 13.55
C GLU A 243 -7.71 -20.27 13.31
N LEU A 244 -6.84 -20.02 14.29
CA LEU A 244 -5.50 -20.59 14.27
C LEU A 244 -5.66 -22.12 14.24
N PHE A 245 -5.32 -22.72 13.11
CA PHE A 245 -5.27 -24.17 12.89
C PHE A 245 -6.61 -24.91 12.79
N GLY A 246 -7.72 -24.24 12.47
CA GLY A 246 -9.02 -24.92 12.28
C GLY A 246 -9.50 -25.69 13.53
N LEU A 247 -9.11 -25.21 14.72
CA LEU A 247 -9.61 -25.71 15.99
C LEU A 247 -10.78 -24.81 16.43
N GLY A 248 -11.94 -25.07 15.83
CA GLY A 248 -13.23 -24.44 16.11
C GLY A 248 -14.37 -25.43 15.91
#